data_AF-A0A1V6LYM7-F1
#
_entry.id   AF-A0A1V6LYM7-F1
#
_cell.length_a   1.000
_cell.length_b   1.000
_cell.length_c   1.000
_cell.angle_alpha   90.00
_cell.angle_beta   90.00
_cell.angle_gamma   90.00
#
_symmetry.space_group_name_H-M   'P 1'
#
loop_
_entity.id
_entity.type
_entity.pdbx_description
1 polymer ?
#
loop_
_entity_poly.entity_id
_entity_poly.type
_entity_poly.pdbx_seq_one_letter_code
_entity_poly.pdbx_strand_id
1 'polypeptide(L)'
;MPRKYISSLKTGEVIEEVFLVLKKEVKETREKKPYLNLQLADKSGSIEARKWDATPQLCDSFNKDAFIKIKGVVETFNNTLQIRITEICPISEAQVQMGEFIPATEKDVSVMMNELKQIVKTIQDPYLSKLLNAFFSDESFCKVFSTAPAATQYHHAYLGGLLEHILSVAKLAISFSNQYPTIKKDLLLTGVIFHDIGKTRELSYERSFQYTDEGQLTGHLISGVLMVYEKAQKIDGFPPDLLNVLFHLILSHHGEYEWGSPVKPGTPEAIALHHLDNLDAKVHAATKAITEHKDTASSWTEYVRMFERRLYKK
;
A
#
# COMPACT_ATOMS: atom_id res chain seq x y z
N MET A 1 16.07 -26.26 3.20
CA MET A 1 15.38 -25.93 4.47
C MET A 1 14.32 -24.90 4.16
N PRO A 2 13.18 -24.87 4.89
CA PRO A 2 12.20 -23.80 4.73
C PRO A 2 12.85 -22.45 5.10
N ARG A 3 12.54 -21.42 4.32
CA ARG A 3 13.00 -20.04 4.52
C ARG A 3 12.64 -19.55 5.92
N LYS A 4 13.60 -18.94 6.62
CA LYS A 4 13.37 -18.25 7.89
C LYS A 4 12.95 -16.79 7.64
N TYR A 5 11.83 -16.41 8.22
CA TYR A 5 11.29 -15.05 8.13
C TYR A 5 11.78 -14.18 9.29
N ILE A 6 11.93 -12.87 9.05
CA ILE A 6 12.36 -11.87 10.05
C ILE A 6 11.55 -11.98 11.35
N SER A 7 10.23 -12.16 11.26
CA SER A 7 9.34 -12.27 12.42
C SER A 7 9.65 -13.45 13.36
N SER A 8 10.36 -14.46 12.87
CA SER A 8 10.71 -15.69 13.59
C SER A 8 12.14 -15.70 14.15
N LEU A 9 12.96 -14.70 13.81
CA LEU A 9 14.38 -14.67 14.16
C LEU A 9 14.61 -14.50 15.67
N LYS A 10 15.65 -15.15 16.18
CA LYS A 10 16.08 -15.08 17.57
C LYS A 10 17.58 -14.80 17.66
N THR A 11 17.99 -14.16 18.74
CA THR A 11 19.39 -13.86 19.04
C THR A 11 20.24 -15.13 19.04
N GLY A 12 21.41 -15.08 18.42
CA GLY A 12 22.36 -16.19 18.30
C GLY A 12 22.13 -17.10 17.10
N GLU A 13 21.03 -16.94 16.37
CA GLU A 13 20.78 -17.76 15.18
C GLU A 13 21.69 -17.38 14.02
N VAL A 14 22.28 -18.40 13.38
CA VAL A 14 22.93 -18.26 12.07
C VAL A 14 21.85 -18.34 11.00
N ILE A 15 21.88 -17.39 10.07
CA ILE A 15 20.95 -17.32 8.94
C ILE A 15 21.72 -17.27 7.63
N GLU A 16 21.13 -17.89 6.60
CA GLU A 16 21.60 -17.84 5.23
C GLU A 16 20.39 -17.70 4.31
N GLU A 17 19.92 -16.47 4.12
CA GLU A 17 18.61 -16.18 3.51
C GLU A 17 18.70 -15.01 2.54
N VAL A 18 17.73 -14.93 1.62
CA VAL A 18 17.61 -13.81 0.68
C VAL A 18 16.76 -12.71 1.31
N PHE A 19 17.15 -11.46 1.13
CA PHE A 19 16.40 -10.28 1.58
C PHE A 19 16.36 -9.21 0.49
N LEU A 20 15.35 -8.35 0.58
CA LEU A 20 15.27 -7.11 -0.16
C LEU A 20 15.99 -6.00 0.61
N VAL A 21 16.80 -5.19 -0.09
CA VAL A 21 17.51 -4.04 0.51
C VAL A 21 16.63 -2.79 0.46
N LEU A 22 15.99 -2.44 1.58
CA LEU A 22 15.19 -1.20 1.70
C LEU A 22 16.06 0.04 1.82
N LYS A 23 17.20 -0.09 2.52
CA LYS A 23 18.14 1.01 2.75
C LYS A 23 19.57 0.50 2.71
N LYS A 24 20.46 1.30 2.12
CA LYS A 24 21.90 1.07 2.06
C LYS A 24 22.63 2.36 2.37
N GLU A 25 23.44 2.35 3.42
CA GLU A 25 24.35 3.44 3.76
C GLU A 25 25.76 2.88 3.94
N VAL A 26 26.75 3.49 3.28
CA VAL A 26 28.16 3.24 3.59
C VAL A 26 28.55 4.23 4.68
N LYS A 27 28.96 3.73 5.83
CA LYS A 27 29.39 4.53 6.98
C LYS A 27 30.80 4.16 7.38
N GLU A 28 31.45 5.04 8.14
CA GLU A 28 32.78 4.78 8.68
C GLU A 28 32.70 4.49 10.18
N THR A 29 33.53 3.57 10.65
CA THR A 29 33.76 3.38 12.09
C THR A 29 34.56 4.54 12.67
N ARG A 30 34.70 4.59 13.99
CA ARG A 30 35.61 5.55 14.66
C ARG A 30 37.07 5.42 14.19
N GLU A 31 37.47 4.26 13.67
CA GLU A 31 38.79 3.98 13.09
C GLU A 31 38.87 4.29 11.58
N LYS A 32 37.86 4.99 11.01
CA LYS A 32 37.73 5.29 9.58
C LYS A 32 37.66 4.05 8.67
N LYS A 33 37.22 2.90 9.18
CA LYS A 33 36.98 1.71 8.36
C LYS A 33 35.56 1.72 7.81
N PRO A 34 35.35 1.47 6.51
CA PRO A 34 34.01 1.45 5.93
C PRO A 34 33.21 0.20 6.38
N TYR A 35 31.93 0.40 6.67
CA TYR A 35 30.95 -0.64 6.91
C TYR A 35 29.63 -0.32 6.22
N LEU A 36 28.89 -1.37 5.85
CA LEU A 36 27.53 -1.23 5.32
C LEU A 36 26.53 -1.25 6.47
N ASN A 37 25.70 -0.22 6.52
CA ASN A 37 24.50 -0.16 7.35
C ASN A 37 23.29 -0.37 6.43
N LEU A 38 22.62 -1.50 6.57
CA LEU A 38 21.52 -1.93 5.71
C LEU A 38 20.23 -2.02 6.50
N GLN A 39 19.11 -1.78 5.83
CA GLN A 39 17.80 -2.20 6.29
C GLN A 39 17.29 -3.26 5.32
N LEU A 40 17.08 -4.47 5.84
CA LEU A 40 16.68 -5.64 5.06
C LEU A 40 15.22 -5.94 5.33
N ALA A 41 14.50 -6.42 4.31
CA ALA A 41 13.11 -6.79 4.43
C ALA A 41 12.78 -8.14 3.80
N ASP A 42 11.75 -8.74 4.38
CA ASP A 42 10.96 -9.79 3.78
C ASP A 42 9.47 -9.50 4.02
N LYS A 43 8.56 -10.36 3.55
CA LYS A 43 7.11 -10.15 3.73
C LYS A 43 6.65 -10.06 5.20
N SER A 44 7.47 -10.50 6.15
CA SER A 44 7.14 -10.54 7.58
C SER A 44 7.61 -9.31 8.35
N GLY A 45 8.45 -8.45 7.75
CA GLY A 45 8.91 -7.23 8.39
C GLY A 45 10.24 -6.71 7.85
N SER A 46 10.89 -5.85 8.64
CA SER A 46 12.22 -5.34 8.34
C SER A 46 13.16 -5.47 9.55
N ILE A 47 14.45 -5.58 9.29
CA ILE A 47 15.50 -5.73 10.30
C ILE A 47 16.75 -4.95 9.89
N GLU A 48 17.43 -4.33 10.86
CA GLU A 48 18.72 -3.70 10.61
C GLU A 48 19.79 -4.78 10.41
N ALA A 49 20.72 -4.54 9.49
CA ALA A 49 21.84 -5.44 9.26
C ALA A 49 23.14 -4.66 9.00
N ARG A 50 24.25 -5.16 9.54
CA ARG A 50 25.56 -4.51 9.42
C ARG A 50 26.59 -5.47 8.86
N LYS A 51 27.29 -5.05 7.80
CA LYS A 51 28.49 -5.73 7.30
C LYS A 51 29.69 -4.86 7.61
N TRP A 52 30.46 -5.27 8.61
CA TRP A 52 31.75 -4.66 8.96
C TRP A 52 32.81 -5.00 7.90
N ASP A 53 33.84 -4.15 7.81
CA ASP A 53 34.95 -4.31 6.87
C ASP A 53 34.44 -4.55 5.43
N ALA A 54 33.56 -3.66 4.97
CA ALA A 54 32.99 -3.74 3.64
C ALA A 54 34.00 -3.20 2.61
N THR A 55 34.40 -4.04 1.65
CA THR A 55 35.29 -3.61 0.58
C THR A 55 34.57 -2.66 -0.37
N PRO A 56 35.26 -1.69 -1.00
CA PRO A 56 34.64 -0.82 -2.00
C PRO A 56 33.90 -1.58 -3.10
N GLN A 57 34.48 -2.70 -3.58
CA GLN A 57 33.87 -3.55 -4.59
C GLN A 57 32.54 -4.16 -4.12
N LEU A 58 32.43 -4.53 -2.85
CA LEU A 58 31.17 -5.03 -2.29
C LEU A 58 30.17 -3.91 -2.10
N CYS A 59 30.63 -2.73 -1.70
CA CYS A 59 29.77 -1.54 -1.64
C CYS A 59 29.18 -1.21 -3.01
N ASP A 60 29.90 -1.43 -4.11
CA ASP A 60 29.40 -1.11 -5.45
C ASP A 60 28.63 -2.26 -6.14
N SER A 61 28.65 -3.48 -5.59
CA SER A 61 28.09 -4.67 -6.25
C SER A 61 26.56 -4.77 -6.23
N PHE A 62 25.89 -4.01 -5.38
CA PHE A 62 24.43 -3.95 -5.31
C PHE A 62 23.99 -2.58 -4.80
N ASN A 63 22.75 -2.19 -5.09
CA ASN A 63 22.18 -0.94 -4.63
C ASN A 63 20.95 -1.19 -3.74
N LYS A 64 20.36 -0.09 -3.25
CA LYS A 64 18.99 -0.12 -2.75
C LYS A 64 18.09 -0.84 -3.77
N ASP A 65 17.04 -1.51 -3.27
CA ASP A 65 16.07 -2.25 -4.05
C ASP A 65 16.58 -3.55 -4.68
N ALA A 66 17.85 -3.92 -4.45
CA ALA A 66 18.39 -5.21 -4.87
C ALA A 66 17.98 -6.35 -3.93
N PHE A 67 17.94 -7.57 -4.46
CA PHE A 67 17.89 -8.79 -3.68
C PHE A 67 19.30 -9.27 -3.35
N ILE A 68 19.56 -9.52 -2.07
CA ILE A 68 20.84 -10.05 -1.62
C ILE A 68 20.61 -11.30 -0.78
N LYS A 69 21.37 -12.36 -1.07
CA LYS A 69 21.54 -13.49 -0.16
C LYS A 69 22.61 -13.09 0.85
N ILE A 70 22.26 -13.14 2.13
CA ILE A 70 23.22 -12.87 3.21
C ILE A 70 23.50 -14.14 3.98
N LYS A 71 24.69 -14.23 4.53
CA LYS A 71 25.02 -15.13 5.63
C LYS A 71 25.41 -14.29 6.83
N GLY A 72 24.91 -14.62 8.01
CA GLY A 72 25.18 -13.81 9.20
C GLY A 72 24.62 -14.41 10.48
N VAL A 73 24.81 -13.67 11.57
CA VAL A 73 24.32 -14.04 12.90
C VAL A 73 23.37 -12.95 13.40
N VAL A 74 22.21 -13.35 13.91
CA VAL A 74 21.26 -12.45 14.56
C VAL A 74 21.81 -12.09 15.94
N GLU A 75 21.92 -10.80 16.23
CA GLU A 75 22.41 -10.28 17.51
C GLU A 75 21.45 -9.23 18.07
N THR A 76 21.53 -8.97 19.36
CA THR A 76 20.75 -7.91 20.01
C THR A 76 21.68 -6.74 20.31
N PHE A 77 21.31 -5.56 19.84
CA PHE A 77 22.01 -4.31 20.13
C PHE A 77 20.99 -3.28 20.62
N ASN A 78 21.21 -2.68 21.80
CA ASN A 78 20.26 -1.75 22.44
C ASN A 78 18.81 -2.30 22.48
N ASN A 79 18.63 -3.55 22.95
CA ASN A 79 17.34 -4.25 22.99
C ASN A 79 16.63 -4.44 21.64
N THR A 80 17.30 -4.19 20.51
CA THR A 80 16.75 -4.37 19.17
C THR A 80 17.51 -5.49 18.46
N LEU A 81 16.80 -6.37 17.73
CA LEU A 81 17.43 -7.39 16.89
C LEU A 81 18.07 -6.74 15.66
N GLN A 82 19.30 -7.14 15.36
CA GLN A 82 20.00 -6.78 14.14
C GLN A 82 20.76 -8.00 13.60
N ILE A 83 21.15 -7.99 12.33
CA ILE A 83 21.96 -9.06 11.73
C ILE A 83 23.39 -8.57 11.54
N ARG A 84 24.36 -9.28 12.11
CA ARG A 84 25.76 -9.12 11.77
C ARG A 84 26.08 -10.00 10.57
N ILE A 85 26.30 -9.36 9.42
CA ILE A 85 26.50 -10.04 8.16
C ILE A 85 27.98 -10.45 8.03
N THR A 86 28.21 -11.70 7.65
CA THR A 86 29.53 -12.22 7.29
C THR A 86 29.74 -12.22 5.78
N GLU A 87 28.73 -12.63 5.01
CA GLU A 87 28.81 -12.71 3.54
C GLU A 87 27.56 -12.10 2.90
N ILE A 88 27.75 -11.48 1.73
CA ILE A 88 26.68 -10.90 0.90
C ILE A 88 26.92 -11.36 -0.54
N CYS A 89 25.87 -11.92 -1.15
CA CYS A 89 25.84 -12.29 -2.56
C CYS A 89 24.61 -11.65 -3.20
N PRO A 90 24.78 -10.69 -4.12
CA PRO A 90 23.67 -10.16 -4.92
C PRO A 90 23.00 -11.29 -5.73
N ILE A 91 21.67 -11.28 -5.78
CA ILE A 91 20.86 -12.28 -6.46
C ILE A 91 20.06 -11.61 -7.58
N SER A 92 19.94 -12.29 -8.72
CA SER A 92 19.13 -11.82 -9.84
C SER A 92 17.64 -11.97 -9.56
N GLU A 93 16.84 -10.98 -9.97
CA GLU A 93 15.38 -10.96 -9.81
C GLU A 93 14.68 -12.19 -10.39
N ALA A 94 15.21 -12.74 -11.48
CA ALA A 94 14.65 -13.95 -12.11
C ALA A 94 14.65 -15.17 -11.18
N GLN A 95 15.39 -15.12 -10.08
CA GLN A 95 15.51 -16.19 -9.09
C GLN A 95 14.65 -15.95 -7.84
N VAL A 96 13.83 -14.90 -7.84
CA VAL A 96 13.15 -14.39 -6.65
C VAL A 96 11.63 -14.35 -6.85
N GLN A 97 10.89 -14.88 -5.88
CA GLN A 97 9.44 -14.75 -5.84
C GLN A 97 9.04 -13.52 -5.00
N MET A 98 8.55 -12.45 -5.65
CA MET A 98 8.28 -11.15 -5.01
C MET A 98 7.39 -11.22 -3.77
N GLY A 99 6.39 -12.12 -3.76
CA GLY A 99 5.49 -12.31 -2.61
C GLY A 99 6.18 -12.83 -1.33
N GLU A 100 7.45 -13.24 -1.41
CA GLU A 100 8.24 -13.57 -0.21
C GLU A 100 8.89 -12.36 0.46
N PHE A 101 8.90 -11.20 -0.22
CA PHE A 101 9.68 -10.03 0.19
C PHE A 101 8.84 -8.79 0.44
N ILE A 102 7.72 -8.67 -0.27
CA ILE A 102 6.80 -7.56 -0.13
C ILE A 102 5.51 -8.11 0.47
N PRO A 103 4.97 -7.50 1.54
CA PRO A 103 3.65 -7.85 2.06
C PRO A 103 2.63 -7.83 0.93
N ALA A 104 1.75 -8.83 0.88
CA ALA A 104 0.67 -8.95 -0.09
C ALA A 104 -0.63 -9.28 0.62
N THR A 105 -1.76 -8.98 -0.02
CA THR A 105 -3.08 -9.39 0.47
C THR A 105 -3.13 -10.91 0.67
N GLU A 106 -3.81 -11.35 1.73
CA GLU A 106 -4.11 -12.77 1.96
C GLU A 106 -5.32 -13.25 1.12
N LYS A 107 -6.05 -12.31 0.51
CA LYS A 107 -7.23 -12.60 -0.33
C LYS A 107 -6.80 -12.94 -1.77
N ASP A 108 -7.63 -13.72 -2.46
CA ASP A 108 -7.42 -14.01 -3.87
C ASP A 108 -7.73 -12.77 -4.73
N VAL A 109 -6.69 -12.21 -5.35
CA VAL A 109 -6.76 -11.02 -6.21
C VAL A 109 -7.71 -11.21 -7.39
N SER A 110 -7.75 -12.41 -7.98
CA SER A 110 -8.63 -12.70 -9.12
C SER A 110 -10.10 -12.70 -8.70
N VAL A 111 -10.39 -13.26 -7.51
CA VAL A 111 -11.74 -13.22 -6.92
C VAL A 111 -12.14 -11.79 -6.62
N MET A 112 -11.28 -11.01 -5.94
CA MET A 112 -11.57 -9.61 -5.62
C MET A 112 -11.80 -8.76 -6.87
N MET A 113 -10.98 -8.94 -7.90
CA MET A 113 -11.13 -8.24 -9.18
C MET A 113 -12.46 -8.61 -9.86
N ASN A 114 -12.84 -9.89 -9.84
CA ASN A 114 -14.12 -10.32 -10.40
C ASN A 114 -15.29 -9.71 -9.62
N GLU A 115 -15.25 -9.72 -8.27
CA GLU A 115 -16.28 -9.09 -7.44
C GLU A 115 -16.43 -7.59 -7.77
N LEU A 116 -15.32 -6.86 -7.87
CA LEU A 116 -15.35 -5.44 -8.25
C LEU A 116 -15.94 -5.24 -9.65
N LYS A 117 -15.58 -6.08 -10.63
CA LYS A 117 -16.17 -6.05 -11.97
C LYS A 117 -17.67 -6.36 -11.96
N GLN A 118 -18.15 -7.22 -11.06
CA GLN A 118 -19.60 -7.43 -10.91
C GLN A 118 -20.29 -6.18 -10.35
N ILE A 119 -19.68 -5.45 -9.40
CA ILE A 119 -20.20 -4.16 -8.93
C ILE A 119 -20.28 -3.16 -10.07
N VAL A 120 -19.21 -3.05 -10.89
CA VAL A 120 -19.19 -2.16 -12.07
C VAL A 120 -20.34 -2.46 -13.04
N LYS A 121 -20.70 -3.73 -13.23
CA LYS A 121 -21.84 -4.12 -14.09
C LYS A 121 -23.20 -3.70 -13.55
N THR A 122 -23.32 -3.36 -12.28
CA THR A 122 -24.58 -2.89 -11.68
C THR A 122 -24.89 -1.42 -11.95
N ILE A 123 -23.90 -0.66 -12.45
CA ILE A 123 -24.02 0.77 -12.75
C ILE A 123 -24.94 0.97 -13.95
N GLN A 124 -26.03 1.72 -13.74
CA GLN A 124 -27.08 1.98 -14.73
C GLN A 124 -26.86 3.28 -15.48
N ASP A 125 -26.24 4.30 -14.86
CA ASP A 125 -25.90 5.54 -15.56
C ASP A 125 -24.99 5.24 -16.77
N PRO A 126 -25.40 5.61 -18.00
CA PRO A 126 -24.70 5.20 -19.21
C PRO A 126 -23.31 5.82 -19.35
N TYR A 127 -23.07 7.02 -18.80
CA TYR A 127 -21.77 7.68 -18.89
C TYR A 127 -20.79 7.14 -17.86
N LEU A 128 -21.25 6.96 -16.62
CA LEU A 128 -20.44 6.34 -15.56
C LEU A 128 -20.09 4.89 -15.89
N SER A 129 -21.05 4.12 -16.43
CA SER A 129 -20.82 2.75 -16.87
C SER A 129 -19.80 2.68 -18.02
N LYS A 130 -19.92 3.54 -19.04
CA LYS A 130 -18.91 3.63 -20.12
C LYS A 130 -17.52 3.98 -19.58
N LEU A 131 -17.44 4.93 -18.65
CA LEU A 131 -16.18 5.37 -18.06
C LEU A 131 -15.51 4.24 -17.26
N LEU A 132 -16.23 3.58 -16.35
CA LEU A 132 -15.70 2.43 -15.60
C LEU A 132 -15.25 1.31 -16.55
N ASN A 133 -16.05 0.97 -17.55
CA ASN A 133 -15.69 -0.06 -18.52
C ASN A 133 -14.43 0.33 -19.33
N ALA A 134 -14.21 1.61 -19.64
CA ALA A 134 -13.00 2.08 -20.32
C ALA A 134 -11.70 1.91 -19.50
N PHE A 135 -11.81 1.79 -18.17
CA PHE A 135 -10.70 1.41 -17.30
C PHE A 135 -10.59 -0.12 -17.16
N PHE A 136 -11.69 -0.81 -16.83
CA PHE A 136 -11.64 -2.25 -16.51
C PHE A 136 -11.59 -3.20 -17.72
N SER A 137 -11.67 -2.67 -18.94
CA SER A 137 -11.35 -3.38 -20.19
C SER A 137 -9.87 -3.24 -20.60
N ASP A 138 -9.12 -2.33 -19.97
CA ASP A 138 -7.70 -2.15 -20.21
C ASP A 138 -6.90 -3.11 -19.33
N GLU A 139 -6.33 -4.15 -19.93
CA GLU A 139 -5.58 -5.19 -19.20
C GLU A 139 -4.35 -4.64 -18.48
N SER A 140 -3.70 -3.63 -19.07
CA SER A 140 -2.52 -3.01 -18.49
C SER A 140 -2.88 -2.26 -17.21
N PHE A 141 -3.98 -1.51 -17.24
CA PHE A 141 -4.53 -0.85 -16.07
C PHE A 141 -4.96 -1.87 -15.02
N CYS A 142 -5.71 -2.90 -15.40
CA CYS A 142 -6.20 -3.92 -14.46
C CYS A 142 -5.04 -4.60 -13.72
N LYS A 143 -3.94 -4.90 -14.41
CA LYS A 143 -2.75 -5.48 -13.79
C LYS A 143 -2.19 -4.55 -12.71
N VAL A 144 -1.90 -3.30 -13.06
CA VAL A 144 -1.36 -2.28 -12.14
C VAL A 144 -2.31 -2.04 -10.96
N PHE A 145 -3.59 -1.84 -11.22
CA PHE A 145 -4.62 -1.60 -10.21
C PHE A 145 -4.75 -2.77 -9.22
N SER A 146 -4.67 -4.00 -9.71
CA SER A 146 -4.78 -5.21 -8.88
C SER A 146 -3.55 -5.50 -8.02
N THR A 147 -2.40 -4.88 -8.34
CA THR A 147 -1.13 -5.08 -7.63
C THR A 147 -0.77 -3.91 -6.73
N ALA A 148 -1.27 -2.71 -7.01
CA ALA A 148 -0.91 -1.50 -6.27
C ALA A 148 -1.27 -1.59 -4.77
N PRO A 149 -0.42 -1.04 -3.87
CA PRO A 149 -0.77 -0.82 -2.48
C PRO A 149 -1.73 0.37 -2.34
N ALA A 150 -2.52 0.42 -1.27
CA ALA A 150 -3.37 1.58 -0.98
C ALA A 150 -2.65 2.67 -0.17
N ALA A 151 -1.48 2.38 0.40
CA ALA A 151 -0.68 3.37 1.12
C ALA A 151 0.79 2.94 1.19
N THR A 152 1.68 3.87 1.51
CA THR A 152 3.08 3.56 1.82
C THR A 152 3.28 3.09 3.27
N GLN A 153 2.35 3.41 4.18
CA GLN A 153 2.39 3.06 5.59
C GLN A 153 0.97 2.81 6.14
N TYR A 154 0.86 2.07 7.25
CA TYR A 154 -0.38 1.79 8.00
C TYR A 154 -1.36 0.80 7.35
N HIS A 155 -2.26 1.26 6.47
CA HIS A 155 -3.42 0.50 5.99
C HIS A 155 -3.23 0.05 4.56
N HIS A 156 -3.46 -1.23 4.29
CA HIS A 156 -3.35 -1.77 2.93
C HIS A 156 -2.02 -1.46 2.23
N ALA A 157 -0.95 -1.27 3.02
CA ALA A 157 0.43 -1.07 2.55
C ALA A 157 1.07 -2.41 2.15
N TYR A 158 0.41 -3.09 1.22
CA TYR A 158 0.77 -4.40 0.69
C TYR A 158 0.28 -4.53 -0.75
N LEU A 159 0.90 -5.41 -1.53
CA LEU A 159 0.48 -5.67 -2.91
C LEU A 159 -0.98 -6.16 -2.95
N GLY A 160 -1.77 -5.55 -3.84
CA GLY A 160 -3.22 -5.76 -3.93
C GLY A 160 -4.04 -5.02 -2.88
N GLY A 161 -3.40 -4.20 -2.04
CA GLY A 161 -4.06 -3.42 -1.01
C GLY A 161 -5.05 -2.39 -1.57
N LEU A 162 -4.74 -1.75 -2.70
CA LEU A 162 -5.63 -0.77 -3.33
C LEU A 162 -6.96 -1.42 -3.76
N LEU A 163 -6.88 -2.55 -4.45
CA LEU A 163 -8.05 -3.32 -4.87
C LEU A 163 -8.87 -3.78 -3.66
N GLU A 164 -8.20 -4.31 -2.63
CA GLU A 164 -8.87 -4.78 -1.42
C GLU A 164 -9.62 -3.65 -0.71
N HIS A 165 -8.98 -2.49 -0.56
CA HIS A 165 -9.56 -1.31 0.06
C HIS A 165 -10.76 -0.79 -0.74
N ILE A 166 -10.61 -0.53 -2.05
CA ILE A 166 -11.70 -0.04 -2.90
C ILE A 166 -12.89 -1.01 -2.90
N LEU A 167 -12.63 -2.33 -2.94
CA LEU A 167 -13.69 -3.33 -2.87
C LEU A 167 -14.42 -3.30 -1.51
N SER A 168 -13.69 -3.09 -0.41
CA SER A 168 -14.27 -2.95 0.93
C SER A 168 -15.18 -1.72 1.03
N VAL A 169 -14.67 -0.55 0.62
CA VAL A 169 -15.44 0.70 0.60
C VAL A 169 -16.64 0.61 -0.35
N ALA A 170 -16.52 -0.07 -1.49
CA ALA A 170 -17.63 -0.29 -2.41
C ALA A 170 -18.75 -1.12 -1.78
N LYS A 171 -18.42 -2.17 -1.03
CA LYS A 171 -19.41 -2.98 -0.29
C LYS A 171 -20.10 -2.17 0.81
N LEU A 172 -19.36 -1.32 1.52
CA LEU A 172 -19.93 -0.38 2.48
C LEU A 172 -20.87 0.63 1.79
N ALA A 173 -20.47 1.18 0.64
CA ALA A 173 -21.28 2.12 -0.13
C ALA A 173 -22.56 1.50 -0.69
N ILE A 174 -22.55 0.23 -1.11
CA ILE A 174 -23.77 -0.51 -1.48
C ILE A 174 -24.73 -0.58 -0.28
N SER A 175 -24.21 -0.95 0.88
CA SER A 175 -25.01 -1.10 2.11
C SER A 175 -25.58 0.25 2.57
N PHE A 176 -24.76 1.29 2.55
CA PHE A 176 -25.15 2.67 2.85
C PHE A 176 -26.23 3.18 1.89
N SER A 177 -26.07 2.96 0.59
CA SER A 177 -27.04 3.42 -0.43
C SER A 177 -28.42 2.79 -0.26
N ASN A 178 -28.50 1.56 0.28
CA ASN A 178 -29.79 0.93 0.59
C ASN A 178 -30.52 1.62 1.76
N GLN A 179 -29.77 2.24 2.68
CA GLN A 179 -30.34 2.97 3.82
C GLN A 179 -30.71 4.43 3.48
N TYR A 180 -30.02 5.04 2.50
CA TYR A 180 -30.23 6.42 2.09
C TYR A 180 -30.67 6.51 0.62
N PRO A 181 -31.96 6.31 0.30
CA PRO A 181 -32.45 6.24 -1.09
C PRO A 181 -32.25 7.51 -1.92
N THR A 182 -32.01 8.66 -1.28
CA THR A 182 -31.75 9.94 -1.94
C THR A 182 -30.32 10.06 -2.49
N ILE A 183 -29.42 9.17 -2.06
CA ILE A 183 -28.04 9.10 -2.56
C ILE A 183 -28.04 8.55 -3.98
N LYS A 184 -27.33 9.22 -4.88
CA LYS A 184 -27.10 8.72 -6.24
C LYS A 184 -26.10 7.56 -6.18
N LYS A 185 -26.62 6.35 -5.98
CA LYS A 185 -25.82 5.11 -5.81
C LYS A 185 -24.73 4.95 -6.87
N ASP A 186 -25.08 5.11 -8.15
CA ASP A 186 -24.13 4.93 -9.26
C ASP A 186 -22.97 5.94 -9.21
N LEU A 187 -23.28 7.19 -8.85
CA LEU A 187 -22.29 8.25 -8.68
C LEU A 187 -21.39 7.98 -7.47
N LEU A 188 -21.97 7.59 -6.33
CA LEU A 188 -21.21 7.23 -5.14
C LEU A 188 -20.27 6.05 -5.43
N LEU A 189 -20.77 4.96 -6.02
CA LEU A 189 -19.94 3.79 -6.35
C LEU A 189 -18.84 4.12 -7.34
N THR A 190 -19.13 4.94 -8.36
CA THR A 190 -18.11 5.39 -9.31
C THR A 190 -17.05 6.25 -8.62
N GLY A 191 -17.46 7.15 -7.72
CA GLY A 191 -16.56 7.94 -6.89
C GLY A 191 -15.68 7.06 -5.99
N VAL A 192 -16.25 6.06 -5.32
CA VAL A 192 -15.51 5.07 -4.51
C VAL A 192 -14.48 4.32 -5.34
N ILE A 193 -14.82 3.90 -6.56
CA ILE A 193 -13.88 3.15 -7.40
C ILE A 193 -12.71 4.03 -7.86
N PHE A 194 -12.93 5.34 -8.03
CA PHE A 194 -11.93 6.26 -8.55
C PHE A 194 -11.20 7.12 -7.53
N HIS A 195 -11.68 7.23 -6.28
CA HIS A 195 -11.14 8.18 -5.30
C HIS A 195 -9.61 8.05 -5.11
N ASP A 196 -9.12 6.82 -5.15
CA ASP A 196 -7.71 6.47 -4.93
C ASP A 196 -7.01 5.93 -6.19
N ILE A 197 -7.63 6.02 -7.37
CA ILE A 197 -7.09 5.41 -8.60
C ILE A 197 -5.71 5.98 -8.95
N GLY A 198 -5.43 7.23 -8.58
CA GLY A 198 -4.13 7.88 -8.81
C GLY A 198 -2.98 7.22 -8.08
N LYS A 199 -3.22 6.38 -7.06
CA LYS A 199 -2.19 5.59 -6.38
C LYS A 199 -1.45 4.63 -7.32
N THR A 200 -2.10 4.26 -8.42
CA THR A 200 -1.48 3.48 -9.50
C THR A 200 -0.37 4.22 -10.25
N ARG A 201 -0.35 5.56 -10.21
CA ARG A 201 0.71 6.42 -10.76
C ARG A 201 1.61 7.02 -9.67
N GLU A 202 1.07 7.26 -8.48
CA GLU A 202 1.80 7.85 -7.35
C GLU A 202 2.83 6.89 -6.74
N LEU A 203 2.50 5.59 -6.65
CA LEU A 203 3.31 4.62 -5.92
C LEU A 203 4.04 3.67 -6.88
N SER A 204 5.35 3.57 -6.69
CA SER A 204 6.17 2.48 -7.20
C SER A 204 6.24 1.36 -6.16
N TYR A 205 6.08 0.13 -6.62
CA TYR A 205 6.01 -1.06 -5.77
C TYR A 205 6.68 -2.28 -6.42
N GLU A 206 7.51 -2.06 -7.45
CA GLU A 206 8.26 -3.13 -8.11
C GLU A 206 9.27 -3.79 -7.16
N ARG A 207 9.86 -3.00 -6.25
CA ARG A 207 10.94 -3.45 -5.38
C ARG A 207 10.80 -2.94 -3.96
N SER A 208 10.33 -1.72 -3.75
CA SER A 208 9.89 -1.23 -2.44
C SER A 208 8.81 -0.15 -2.63
N PHE A 209 7.97 0.06 -1.61
CA PHE A 209 6.95 1.10 -1.65
C PHE A 209 7.60 2.47 -1.59
N GLN A 210 7.68 3.12 -2.76
CA GLN A 210 8.23 4.47 -2.93
C GLN A 210 7.23 5.32 -3.71
N TYR A 211 7.36 6.63 -3.58
CA TYR A 211 6.66 7.55 -4.46
C TYR A 211 7.40 7.65 -5.80
N THR A 212 6.66 7.70 -6.90
CA THR A 212 7.19 8.08 -8.21
C THR A 212 7.46 9.60 -8.25
N ASP A 213 8.16 10.07 -9.27
CA ASP A 213 8.34 11.52 -9.47
C ASP A 213 6.98 12.21 -9.66
N GLU A 214 6.04 11.59 -10.37
CA GLU A 214 4.67 12.08 -10.49
C GLU A 214 3.99 12.12 -9.11
N GLY A 215 4.13 11.07 -8.30
CA GLY A 215 3.59 11.01 -6.96
C GLY A 215 4.12 12.11 -6.03
N GLN A 216 5.42 12.39 -6.08
CA GLN A 216 6.04 13.46 -5.30
C GLN A 216 5.63 14.86 -5.75
N LEU A 217 5.49 15.08 -7.06
CA LEU A 217 5.21 16.40 -7.64
C LEU A 217 3.72 16.73 -7.68
N THR A 218 2.87 15.73 -7.90
CA THR A 218 1.44 15.89 -8.24
C THR A 218 0.52 15.23 -7.23
N GLY A 219 0.88 14.05 -6.75
CA GLY A 219 0.07 13.26 -5.81
C GLY A 219 -1.15 12.58 -6.45
N HIS A 220 -1.65 11.54 -5.80
CA HIS A 220 -2.71 10.68 -6.35
C HIS A 220 -4.05 11.40 -6.61
N LEU A 221 -4.40 12.44 -5.84
CA LEU A 221 -5.67 13.15 -6.03
C LEU A 221 -5.75 13.79 -7.43
N ILE A 222 -4.70 14.53 -7.80
CA ILE A 222 -4.62 15.19 -9.10
C ILE A 222 -4.38 14.16 -10.20
N SER A 223 -3.49 13.19 -10.00
CA SER A 223 -3.27 12.11 -10.96
C SER A 223 -4.57 11.32 -11.25
N GLY A 224 -5.39 11.06 -10.22
CA GLY A 224 -6.69 10.39 -10.36
C GLY A 224 -7.69 11.22 -11.19
N VAL A 225 -7.78 12.52 -10.94
CA VAL A 225 -8.59 13.44 -11.75
C VAL A 225 -8.13 13.46 -13.21
N LEU A 226 -6.82 13.54 -13.46
CA LEU A 226 -6.26 13.53 -14.82
C LEU A 226 -6.56 12.22 -15.55
N MET A 227 -6.38 11.08 -14.88
CA MET A 227 -6.73 9.76 -15.43
C MET A 227 -8.20 9.69 -15.84
N VAL A 228 -9.10 10.15 -14.97
CA VAL A 228 -10.55 10.16 -15.24
C VAL A 228 -10.89 11.10 -16.37
N TYR A 229 -10.30 12.31 -16.39
CA TYR A 229 -10.48 13.28 -17.46
C TYR A 229 -10.06 12.72 -18.83
N GLU A 230 -8.87 12.13 -18.93
CA GLU A 230 -8.32 11.54 -20.16
C GLU A 230 -9.25 10.47 -20.77
N LYS A 231 -9.86 9.62 -19.93
CA LYS A 231 -10.80 8.59 -20.39
C LYS A 231 -12.19 9.17 -20.68
N ALA A 232 -12.67 10.14 -19.89
CA ALA A 232 -13.95 10.80 -20.12
C ALA A 232 -13.99 11.60 -21.42
N GLN A 233 -12.89 12.26 -21.82
CA GLN A 233 -12.78 12.98 -23.10
C GLN A 233 -12.98 12.08 -24.33
N LYS A 234 -12.81 10.76 -24.19
CA LYS A 234 -13.01 9.79 -25.27
C LYS A 234 -14.46 9.28 -25.35
N ILE A 235 -15.33 9.72 -24.45
CA ILE A 235 -16.74 9.33 -24.39
C ILE A 235 -17.56 10.48 -24.96
N ASP A 236 -18.13 10.25 -26.13
CA ASP A 236 -18.97 11.24 -26.80
C ASP A 236 -20.18 11.64 -25.92
N GLY A 237 -20.40 12.96 -25.82
CA GLY A 237 -21.49 13.55 -25.04
C GLY A 237 -21.37 13.47 -23.51
N PHE A 238 -20.20 13.15 -22.94
CA PHE A 238 -20.05 13.04 -21.48
C PHE A 238 -20.49 14.35 -20.78
N PRO A 239 -21.49 14.34 -19.87
CA PRO A 239 -22.02 15.56 -19.28
C PRO A 239 -20.98 16.29 -18.42
N PRO A 240 -20.67 17.58 -18.71
CA PRO A 240 -19.65 18.33 -17.97
C PRO A 240 -19.92 18.41 -16.47
N ASP A 241 -21.17 18.61 -16.06
CA ASP A 241 -21.54 18.71 -14.65
C ASP A 241 -21.35 17.39 -13.90
N LEU A 242 -21.65 16.26 -14.54
CA LEU A 242 -21.43 14.93 -13.96
C LEU A 242 -19.93 14.69 -13.75
N LEU A 243 -19.10 15.07 -14.73
CA LEU A 243 -17.65 14.96 -14.64
C LEU A 243 -17.08 15.84 -13.52
N ASN A 244 -17.56 17.08 -13.39
CA ASN A 244 -17.16 18.00 -12.33
C ASN A 244 -17.50 17.44 -10.94
N VAL A 245 -18.68 16.84 -10.78
CA VAL A 245 -19.05 16.20 -9.51
C VAL A 245 -18.17 14.98 -9.22
N LEU A 246 -17.82 14.18 -10.23
CA LEU A 246 -16.89 13.06 -10.07
C LEU A 246 -15.49 13.52 -9.66
N PHE A 247 -14.98 14.62 -10.23
CA PHE A 247 -13.75 15.25 -9.76
C PHE A 247 -13.87 15.71 -8.31
N HIS A 248 -15.02 16.28 -7.93
CA HIS A 248 -15.26 16.68 -6.54
C HIS A 248 -15.21 15.49 -5.58
N LEU A 249 -15.79 14.34 -5.95
CA LEU A 249 -15.70 13.11 -5.16
C LEU A 249 -14.24 12.69 -4.94
N ILE A 250 -13.41 12.70 -5.99
CA ILE A 250 -11.98 12.36 -5.90
C ILE A 250 -11.22 13.40 -5.07
N LEU A 251 -11.39 14.70 -5.34
CA LEU A 251 -10.62 15.76 -4.69
C LEU A 251 -11.03 16.03 -3.23
N SER A 252 -12.22 15.60 -2.82
CA SER A 252 -12.73 15.89 -1.47
C SER A 252 -12.72 14.68 -0.53
N HIS A 253 -12.35 13.48 -0.98
CA HIS A 253 -12.53 12.28 -0.18
C HIS A 253 -11.68 12.25 1.10
N HIS A 254 -10.56 12.98 1.16
CA HIS A 254 -9.81 13.20 2.39
C HIS A 254 -10.58 14.04 3.43
N GLY A 255 -11.64 14.76 3.05
CA GLY A 255 -12.58 15.41 3.95
C GLY A 255 -12.15 16.79 4.45
N GLU A 256 -10.97 16.87 5.03
CA GLU A 256 -10.46 18.06 5.72
C GLU A 256 -9.17 18.59 5.10
N TYR A 257 -8.98 19.92 5.18
CA TYR A 257 -7.75 20.56 4.69
C TYR A 257 -6.51 20.05 5.45
N GLU A 258 -6.63 19.83 6.76
CA GLU A 258 -5.54 19.26 7.57
C GLU A 258 -5.19 17.82 7.19
N TRP A 259 -6.09 17.11 6.52
CA TRP A 259 -5.87 15.75 6.00
C TRP A 259 -5.43 15.76 4.53
N GLY A 260 -5.05 16.93 4.01
CA GLY A 260 -4.53 17.09 2.65
C GLY A 260 -5.60 17.11 1.57
N SER A 261 -6.87 17.35 1.92
CA SER A 261 -7.96 17.52 0.94
C SER A 261 -7.88 18.91 0.28
N PRO A 262 -7.80 19.04 -1.05
CA PRO A 262 -7.85 20.34 -1.74
C PRO A 262 -9.15 21.11 -1.52
N VAL A 263 -10.26 20.39 -1.37
CA VAL A 263 -11.62 20.93 -1.14
C VAL A 263 -12.37 20.04 -0.15
N LYS A 264 -13.38 20.58 0.54
CA LYS A 264 -14.23 19.80 1.45
C LYS A 264 -15.38 19.12 0.73
N PRO A 265 -15.88 17.96 1.21
CA PRO A 265 -17.06 17.30 0.67
C PRO A 265 -18.25 18.24 0.60
N GLY A 266 -18.88 18.29 -0.58
CA GLY A 266 -19.88 19.32 -0.93
C GLY A 266 -21.18 18.75 -1.49
N THR A 267 -21.25 17.44 -1.67
CA THR A 267 -22.44 16.71 -2.07
C THR A 267 -22.71 15.59 -1.06
N PRO A 268 -23.96 15.10 -0.95
CA PRO A 268 -24.27 13.94 -0.11
C PRO A 268 -23.39 12.72 -0.42
N GLU A 269 -23.10 12.47 -1.70
CA GLU A 269 -22.23 11.38 -2.15
C GLU A 269 -20.77 11.62 -1.71
N ALA A 270 -20.25 12.83 -1.82
CA ALA A 270 -18.88 13.15 -1.38
C ALA A 270 -18.73 13.03 0.15
N ILE A 271 -19.73 13.48 0.91
CA ILE A 271 -19.77 13.34 2.38
C ILE A 271 -19.79 11.86 2.76
N ALA A 272 -20.63 11.08 2.09
CA ALA A 272 -20.70 9.64 2.29
C ALA A 272 -19.36 8.97 1.97
N LEU A 273 -18.78 9.24 0.79
CA LEU A 273 -17.49 8.70 0.37
C LEU A 273 -16.40 8.96 1.42
N HIS A 274 -16.24 10.21 1.85
CA HIS A 274 -15.25 10.58 2.87
C HIS A 274 -15.39 9.73 4.15
N HIS A 275 -16.62 9.63 4.68
CA HIS A 275 -16.83 8.90 5.92
C HIS A 275 -16.72 7.39 5.78
N LEU A 276 -17.14 6.83 4.64
CA LEU A 276 -17.02 5.39 4.37
C LEU A 276 -15.56 4.97 4.19
N ASP A 277 -14.78 5.76 3.46
CA ASP A 277 -13.34 5.57 3.31
C ASP A 277 -12.60 5.63 4.66
N ASN A 278 -12.81 6.72 5.41
CA ASN A 278 -12.20 6.91 6.73
C ASN A 278 -12.60 5.81 7.73
N LEU A 279 -13.85 5.34 7.67
CA LEU A 279 -14.34 4.24 8.50
C LEU A 279 -13.63 2.93 8.16
N ASP A 280 -13.55 2.58 6.87
CA ASP A 280 -12.87 1.36 6.40
C ASP A 280 -11.41 1.34 6.86
N ALA A 281 -10.69 2.44 6.61
CA ALA A 281 -9.30 2.57 7.05
C ALA A 281 -9.19 2.36 8.57
N LYS A 282 -9.91 3.13 9.38
CA LYS A 282 -9.82 3.05 10.86
C LYS A 282 -10.18 1.67 11.40
N VAL A 283 -11.24 1.04 10.90
CA VAL A 283 -11.60 -0.31 11.33
C VAL A 283 -10.50 -1.30 10.95
N HIS A 284 -9.96 -1.22 9.73
CA HIS A 284 -8.88 -2.09 9.28
C HIS A 284 -7.62 -1.99 10.16
N ALA A 285 -7.10 -0.79 10.48
CA ALA A 285 -5.93 -0.73 11.38
C ALA A 285 -6.26 -1.12 12.81
N ALA A 286 -7.46 -0.80 13.31
CA ALA A 286 -7.82 -1.21 14.67
C ALA A 286 -7.79 -2.74 14.78
N THR A 287 -8.42 -3.44 13.84
CA THR A 287 -8.41 -4.91 13.78
C THR A 287 -6.99 -5.45 13.60
N LYS A 288 -6.21 -4.89 12.67
CA LYS A 288 -4.82 -5.31 12.42
C LYS A 288 -3.95 -5.13 13.67
N ALA A 289 -4.02 -3.97 14.34
CA ALA A 289 -3.26 -3.69 15.55
C ALA A 289 -3.62 -4.62 16.71
N ILE A 290 -4.88 -5.07 16.79
CA ILE A 290 -5.32 -6.05 17.78
C ILE A 290 -4.79 -7.44 17.45
N THR A 291 -4.91 -7.89 16.20
CA THR A 291 -4.53 -9.24 15.76
C THR A 291 -3.01 -9.45 15.76
N GLU A 292 -2.22 -8.43 15.39
CA GLU A 292 -0.75 -8.53 15.31
C GLU A 292 -0.05 -8.31 16.66
N HIS A 293 -0.79 -7.99 17.73
CA HIS A 293 -0.19 -7.73 19.04
C HIS A 293 0.37 -9.01 19.68
N LYS A 294 1.71 -9.08 19.81
CA LYS A 294 2.44 -10.28 20.27
C LYS A 294 2.09 -10.76 21.68
N ASP A 295 1.83 -9.84 22.61
CA ASP A 295 1.44 -10.21 23.97
C ASP A 295 -0.07 -10.53 24.01
N THR A 296 -0.37 -11.82 24.06
CA THR A 296 -1.73 -12.37 24.13
C THR A 296 -2.32 -12.35 25.55
N ALA A 297 -1.51 -12.15 26.59
CA ALA A 297 -1.97 -12.11 27.98
C ALA A 297 -2.56 -10.75 28.36
N SER A 298 -2.02 -9.65 27.80
CA SER A 298 -2.60 -8.31 27.97
C SER A 298 -3.99 -8.22 27.32
N SER A 299 -4.94 -7.51 27.94
CA SER A 299 -6.23 -7.17 27.31
C SER A 299 -6.17 -5.94 26.41
N TRP A 300 -5.01 -5.26 26.35
CA TRP A 300 -4.80 -4.01 25.60
C TRP A 300 -3.63 -4.14 24.63
N THR A 301 -3.70 -3.44 23.51
CA THR A 301 -2.54 -3.24 22.62
C THR A 301 -1.50 -2.31 23.25
N GLU A 302 -0.34 -2.14 22.60
CA GLU A 302 0.50 -0.95 22.80
C GLU A 302 -0.24 0.33 22.35
N TYR A 303 0.35 1.50 22.63
CA TYR A 303 -0.22 2.77 22.20
C TYR A 303 -0.21 2.88 20.68
N VAL A 304 -1.39 3.05 20.07
CA VAL A 304 -1.54 3.17 18.62
C VAL A 304 -1.69 4.63 18.26
N ARG A 305 -0.64 5.21 17.64
CA ARG A 305 -0.56 6.64 17.31
C ARG A 305 -1.76 7.15 16.50
N MET A 306 -2.25 6.37 15.54
CA MET A 306 -3.39 6.74 14.70
C MET A 306 -4.66 7.04 15.53
N PHE A 307 -4.86 6.31 16.63
CA PHE A 307 -6.04 6.46 17.49
C PHE A 307 -5.76 7.27 18.75
N GLU A 308 -4.49 7.66 18.95
CA GLU A 308 -3.98 8.34 20.14
C GLU A 308 -4.33 7.63 21.46
N ARG A 309 -4.48 6.30 21.42
CA ARG A 309 -4.88 5.48 22.57
C ARG A 309 -4.43 4.03 22.41
N ARG A 310 -4.53 3.27 23.50
CA ARG A 310 -4.45 1.80 23.47
C ARG A 310 -5.81 1.25 23.06
N LEU A 311 -5.83 0.15 22.31
CA LEU A 311 -7.06 -0.52 21.90
C LEU A 311 -7.33 -1.73 22.78
N TYR A 312 -8.60 -1.95 23.10
CA TYR A 312 -9.05 -3.10 23.88
C TYR A 312 -9.25 -4.31 22.95
N LYS A 313 -8.85 -5.51 23.40
CA LYS A 313 -8.76 -6.71 22.55
C LYS A 313 -9.79 -7.79 22.84
N LYS A 314 -10.53 -7.71 23.95
CA LYS A 314 -11.44 -8.77 24.42
C LYS A 314 -12.90 -8.41 24.20
#